data_AF-B8LCG4-F1
#
_entry.id   AF-B8LCG4-F1
#
_cell.length_a   1.000
_cell.length_b   1.000
_cell.length_c   1.000
_cell.angle_alpha   90.00
_cell.angle_beta   90.00
_cell.angle_gamma   90.00
#
_symmetry.space_group_name_H-M   'P 1'
#
loop_
_entity.id
_entity.type
_entity.pdbx_description
1 polymer ?
#
loop_
_entity_poly.entity_id
_entity_poly.type
_entity_poly.pdbx_seq_one_letter_code
_entity_poly.pdbx_strand_id
1 'polypeptide(L)'
;MNSTHTKHARPIISVGSDTYLYQDSIAIIPSKISDVDAISTATAALLGVHCSLPSRKLKFEESGEEKNGNVVIVGGGEYALYLLRALSGLDVKATLVSARPTWSLPSVDELATSKRNKELIEILPPSVGSLSLGFALAIGEFDTLIDTLGDQMGLGRTRTVLDEEQSARFQNQLEELHGCDKYVSTITRSQQYVLKKGLLFARDPVIRYQKEVEKATTKYQSLPPPLDFARTTLQPLLDQNIVYPSNENENGSNGMKSSFVRGWSLSDLTELKTWPREGAGRFGFPMMDLRVPSVSSAPKRSNRKPTRPARSEDKEDLEHSTGKGTEANTDKASTPTNKASSMIQTNPHVISIRSLSELNEKVIEPNRLCILFLTASYCQKCKQLSPKFNRVARLSTKSNSNVMFAHCDISGVRGKQIGSFLDVAKVPSVVVFKSDGDRTSSIVLDRTNIKNIENVVEALATASISALETVLL
;
A
#
# COMPACT_ATOMS: atom_id res chain seq x y z
N MET A 1 28.71 -4.73 -17.21
CA MET A 1 30.00 -4.37 -16.56
C MET A 1 29.82 -4.53 -15.05
N ASN A 2 30.35 -5.62 -14.47
CA ASN A 2 30.33 -5.83 -13.03
C ASN A 2 31.39 -4.93 -12.41
N SER A 3 30.98 -3.77 -11.88
CA SER A 3 31.82 -2.95 -11.02
C SER A 3 32.19 -3.80 -9.80
N THR A 4 33.40 -4.33 -9.79
CA THR A 4 34.02 -4.90 -8.60
C THR A 4 34.26 -3.74 -7.64
N HIS A 5 33.27 -3.43 -6.81
CA HIS A 5 33.47 -2.57 -5.65
C HIS A 5 34.51 -3.25 -4.76
N THR A 6 35.77 -2.86 -4.95
CA THR A 6 36.83 -3.11 -3.98
C THR A 6 36.35 -2.49 -2.69
N LYS A 7 36.05 -3.33 -1.69
CA LYS A 7 35.67 -2.89 -0.35
C LYS A 7 36.87 -2.17 0.25
N HIS A 8 36.99 -0.88 0.00
CA HIS A 8 37.96 -0.04 0.69
C HIS A 8 37.62 -0.13 2.19
N ALA A 9 38.62 -0.46 3.00
CA ALA A 9 38.48 -0.45 4.44
C ALA A 9 38.05 0.97 4.86
N ARG A 10 36.95 1.07 5.62
CA ARG A 10 36.47 2.36 6.12
C ARG A 10 37.54 2.94 7.06
N PRO A 11 37.94 4.21 6.90
CA PRO A 11 38.88 4.84 7.82
C PRO A 11 38.31 4.86 9.23
N ILE A 12 39.10 4.40 10.19
CA ILE A 12 38.75 4.32 11.60
C ILE A 12 39.49 5.43 12.34
N ILE A 13 38.78 6.15 13.20
CA ILE A 13 39.32 7.19 14.09
C ILE A 13 39.16 6.70 15.53
N SER A 14 40.21 6.85 16.33
CA SER A 14 40.14 6.65 17.78
C SER A 14 39.61 7.91 18.46
N VAL A 15 38.58 7.76 19.29
CA VAL A 15 37.94 8.85 20.05
C VAL A 15 38.25 8.75 21.56
N GLY A 16 38.97 7.71 21.97
CA GLY A 16 39.35 7.45 23.37
C GLY A 16 40.33 6.28 23.47
N SER A 17 40.59 5.78 24.68
CA SER A 17 41.51 4.64 24.85
C SER A 17 41.04 3.39 24.11
N ASP A 18 39.73 3.15 24.05
CA ASP A 18 39.13 1.90 23.56
C ASP A 18 37.94 2.10 22.61
N THR A 19 37.69 3.34 22.16
CA THR A 19 36.55 3.66 21.29
C THR A 19 37.02 4.02 19.89
N TYR A 20 36.61 3.21 18.92
CA TYR A 20 36.94 3.35 17.51
C TYR A 20 35.66 3.59 16.71
N LEU A 21 35.63 4.65 15.91
CA LEU A 21 34.50 5.00 15.05
C LEU A 21 34.93 5.06 13.59
N TYR A 22 34.02 4.76 12.68
CA TYR A 22 34.26 5.05 11.27
C TYR A 22 34.13 6.55 11.03
N GLN A 23 35.09 7.13 10.32
CA GLN A 23 35.14 8.58 10.08
C GLN A 23 33.85 9.11 9.42
N ASP A 24 33.27 8.36 8.50
CA ASP A 24 32.04 8.68 7.77
C ASP A 24 30.76 8.49 8.61
N SER A 25 30.90 8.05 9.86
CA SER A 25 29.81 7.91 10.83
C SER A 25 29.75 9.05 11.85
N ILE A 26 30.63 10.05 11.73
CA ILE A 26 30.70 11.18 12.66
C ILE A 26 29.85 12.33 12.13
N ALA A 27 28.95 12.85 12.96
CA ALA A 27 28.21 14.09 12.73
C ALA A 27 28.52 15.09 13.87
N ILE A 28 28.58 16.37 13.53
CA ILE A 28 28.79 17.50 14.43
C ILE A 28 27.44 18.08 14.76
N ILE A 29 27.13 18.18 16.06
CA ILE A 29 25.90 18.77 16.57
C ILE A 29 26.04 20.30 16.58
N PRO A 30 25.20 21.04 15.83
CA PRO A 30 25.19 22.50 15.90
C PRO A 30 24.77 22.98 17.29
N SER A 31 25.33 24.11 17.75
CA SER A 31 25.04 24.67 19.09
C SER A 31 23.57 24.98 19.37
N LYS A 32 22.75 25.15 18.33
CA LYS A 32 21.31 25.40 18.41
C LYS A 32 20.46 24.13 18.62
N ILE A 33 21.05 22.94 18.48
CA ILE A 33 20.37 21.64 18.59
C ILE A 33 20.83 20.95 19.86
N SER A 34 19.88 20.45 20.65
CA SER A 34 20.22 19.69 21.86
C SER A 34 20.76 18.29 21.50
N ASP A 35 21.63 17.72 22.34
CA ASP A 35 22.13 16.36 22.14
C ASP A 35 21.00 15.33 22.02
N VAL A 36 19.93 15.50 22.82
CA VAL A 36 18.78 14.59 22.84
C VAL A 36 18.02 14.65 21.51
N ASP A 37 17.84 15.85 20.96
CA ASP A 37 17.18 16.02 19.68
C ASP A 37 18.04 15.56 18.51
N ALA A 38 19.37 15.72 18.59
CA ALA A 38 20.29 15.17 17.61
C ALA A 38 20.23 13.64 17.59
N ILE A 39 20.19 12.98 18.75
CA ILE A 39 20.05 11.51 18.88
C ILE A 39 18.69 11.04 18.35
N SER A 40 17.61 11.75 18.70
CA SER A 40 16.26 11.48 18.19
C SER A 40 16.21 11.59 16.66
N THR A 41 16.80 12.65 16.11
CA THR A 41 16.92 12.91 14.66
C THR A 41 17.72 11.82 13.97
N ALA A 42 18.87 11.41 14.54
CA ALA A 42 19.68 10.31 14.01
C ALA A 42 18.89 9.00 13.95
N THR A 43 18.17 8.68 15.04
CA THR A 43 17.36 7.45 15.12
C THR A 43 16.22 7.47 14.11
N ALA A 44 15.53 8.62 13.99
CA ALA A 44 14.42 8.82 13.08
C ALA A 44 14.86 8.80 11.59
N ALA A 45 16.00 9.43 11.28
CA ALA A 45 16.55 9.54 9.94
C ALA A 45 17.07 8.20 9.41
N LEU A 46 17.63 7.34 10.27
CA LEU A 46 18.30 6.12 9.83
C LEU A 46 17.39 5.22 8.97
N LEU A 47 16.20 4.87 9.47
CA LEU A 47 15.28 4.00 8.74
C LEU A 47 14.42 4.76 7.73
N GLY A 48 13.86 5.91 8.13
CA GLY A 48 12.87 6.60 7.31
C GLY A 48 13.45 7.49 6.22
N VAL A 49 14.69 7.96 6.37
CA VAL A 49 15.34 8.86 5.41
C VAL A 49 16.49 8.14 4.70
N HIS A 50 17.48 7.65 5.42
CA HIS A 50 18.69 7.09 4.80
C HIS A 50 18.38 5.83 3.96
N CYS A 51 17.62 4.88 4.52
CA CYS A 51 17.22 3.67 3.78
C CYS A 51 16.27 3.95 2.61
N SER A 52 15.57 5.08 2.62
CA SER A 52 14.60 5.46 1.59
C SER A 52 15.19 6.31 0.46
N LEU A 53 16.44 6.79 0.60
CA LEU A 53 17.10 7.55 -0.44
C LEU A 53 17.16 6.73 -1.75
N PRO A 54 16.76 7.32 -2.89
CA PRO A 54 16.82 6.68 -4.19
C PRO A 54 18.25 6.22 -4.50
N SER A 55 18.41 4.97 -4.94
CA SER A 55 19.74 4.43 -5.30
C SER A 55 20.38 5.16 -6.49
N ARG A 56 19.55 5.85 -7.30
CA ARG A 56 19.97 6.54 -8.53
C ARG A 56 20.79 7.81 -8.30
N LYS A 57 20.74 8.45 -7.13
CA LYS A 57 21.58 9.64 -6.83
C LYS A 57 23.09 9.38 -6.88
N LEU A 58 23.54 8.11 -6.95
CA LEU A 58 24.97 7.77 -7.03
C LEU A 58 25.48 7.53 -8.46
N LYS A 59 24.62 7.56 -9.47
CA LYS A 59 25.06 7.46 -10.88
C LYS A 59 24.93 8.83 -11.51
N PHE A 60 26.05 9.55 -11.60
CA PHE A 60 26.18 10.67 -12.53
C PHE A 60 25.92 10.13 -13.95
N GLU A 61 24.71 10.33 -14.48
CA GLU A 61 24.48 10.13 -15.91
C GLU A 61 25.13 11.30 -16.66
N GLU A 62 25.88 10.98 -17.72
CA GLU A 62 26.63 11.94 -18.55
C GLU A 62 25.74 12.99 -19.23
N SER A 63 24.41 12.90 -19.11
CA SER A 63 23.42 13.83 -19.67
C SER A 63 23.16 15.08 -18.82
N GLY A 64 23.78 15.23 -17.64
CA GLY A 64 23.79 16.49 -16.88
C GLY A 64 22.49 16.90 -16.19
N GLU A 65 21.36 16.21 -16.42
CA GLU A 65 20.11 16.41 -15.67
C GLU A 65 20.08 15.48 -14.44
N GLU A 66 20.33 16.05 -13.25
CA GLU A 66 20.10 15.36 -11.98
C GLU A 66 18.60 15.08 -11.82
N LYS A 67 18.18 13.83 -12.05
CA LYS A 67 16.84 13.39 -11.68
C LYS A 67 16.74 13.32 -10.16
N ASN A 68 16.02 14.27 -9.57
CA ASN A 68 15.60 14.20 -8.19
C ASN A 68 14.68 12.98 -8.03
N GLY A 69 15.12 12.00 -7.25
CA GLY A 69 14.28 10.83 -7.01
C GLY A 69 12.98 11.20 -6.29
N ASN A 70 11.98 10.35 -6.46
CA ASN A 70 10.61 10.56 -6.03
C ASN A 70 10.25 9.57 -4.93
N VAL A 71 9.94 10.07 -3.74
CA VAL A 71 9.62 9.26 -2.55
C VAL A 71 8.19 9.53 -2.11
N VAL A 72 7.41 8.48 -1.94
CA VAL A 72 6.04 8.56 -1.43
C VAL A 72 6.01 8.16 0.04
N ILE A 73 5.38 8.97 0.88
CA ILE A 73 5.27 8.76 2.33
C ILE A 73 3.80 8.56 2.68
N VAL A 74 3.46 7.42 3.27
CA VAL A 74 2.10 7.09 3.70
C VAL A 74 1.96 7.28 5.20
N GLY A 75 1.11 8.24 5.58
CA GLY A 75 0.85 8.68 6.95
C GLY A 75 0.89 10.20 7.07
N GLY A 76 0.42 10.73 8.19
CA GLY A 76 0.29 12.16 8.46
C GLY A 76 0.47 12.51 9.93
N GLY A 77 1.03 11.61 10.73
CA GLY A 77 1.56 11.93 12.06
C GLY A 77 2.92 12.63 12.01
N GLU A 78 3.42 13.06 13.17
CA GLU A 78 4.67 13.85 13.29
C GLU A 78 5.87 13.18 12.62
N TYR A 79 5.98 11.86 12.70
CA TYR A 79 7.07 11.15 12.04
C TYR A 79 6.99 11.26 10.51
N ALA A 80 5.80 11.12 9.92
CA ALA A 80 5.63 11.26 8.47
C ALA A 80 5.93 12.70 7.99
N LEU A 81 5.53 13.69 8.76
CA LEU A 81 5.84 15.10 8.52
C LEU A 81 7.34 15.38 8.61
N TYR A 82 8.02 14.80 9.61
CA TYR A 82 9.47 14.86 9.71
C TYR A 82 10.15 14.24 8.49
N LEU A 83 9.71 13.06 8.03
CA LEU A 83 10.28 12.42 6.84
C LEU A 83 10.12 13.29 5.59
N LEU A 84 8.97 13.94 5.43
CA LEU A 84 8.71 14.85 4.32
C LEU A 84 9.68 16.05 4.33
N ARG A 85 9.86 16.68 5.50
CA ARG A 85 10.82 17.78 5.70
C ARG A 85 12.26 17.32 5.44
N ALA A 86 12.63 16.15 5.96
CA ALA A 86 13.98 15.61 5.84
C ALA A 86 14.34 15.27 4.40
N LEU A 87 13.45 14.59 3.67
CA LEU A 87 13.69 14.20 2.27
C LEU A 87 13.76 15.42 1.36
N SER A 88 12.84 16.38 1.51
CA SER A 88 12.88 17.64 0.75
C SER A 88 14.12 18.47 1.08
N GLY A 89 14.57 18.48 2.34
CA GLY A 89 15.85 19.08 2.76
C GLY A 89 17.10 18.43 2.15
N LEU A 90 17.00 17.18 1.72
CA LEU A 90 18.04 16.44 0.98
C LEU A 90 17.84 16.51 -0.54
N ASP A 91 17.05 17.49 -1.01
CA ASP A 91 16.73 17.71 -2.43
C ASP A 91 16.11 16.47 -3.10
N VAL A 92 15.21 15.78 -2.37
CA VAL A 92 14.44 14.63 -2.87
C VAL A 92 12.99 15.07 -3.02
N LYS A 93 12.36 14.79 -4.17
CA LYS A 93 10.94 15.03 -4.35
C LYS A 93 10.18 14.07 -3.44
N ALA A 94 9.31 14.60 -2.59
CA ALA A 94 8.59 13.84 -1.59
C ALA A 94 7.09 14.14 -1.62
N THR A 95 6.29 13.09 -1.78
CA THR A 95 4.82 13.17 -1.79
C THR A 95 4.27 12.52 -0.53
N LEU A 96 3.65 13.32 0.35
CA LEU A 96 2.93 12.84 1.52
C LEU A 96 1.50 12.43 1.15
N VAL A 97 1.11 11.22 1.52
CA VAL A 97 -0.24 10.70 1.35
C VAL A 97 -0.84 10.47 2.71
N SER A 98 -1.89 11.23 3.04
CA SER A 98 -2.52 11.18 4.35
C SER A 98 -4.04 11.13 4.26
N ALA A 99 -4.66 10.26 5.06
CA ALA A 99 -6.13 10.21 5.22
C ALA A 99 -6.67 11.33 6.13
N ARG A 100 -5.78 12.13 6.73
CA ARG A 100 -6.17 13.30 7.51
C ARG A 100 -6.74 14.38 6.58
N PRO A 101 -7.70 15.18 7.06
CA PRO A 101 -8.13 16.36 6.32
C PRO A 101 -6.94 17.29 6.08
N THR A 102 -6.83 17.86 4.88
CA THR A 102 -5.71 18.74 4.50
C THR A 102 -5.58 19.95 5.42
N TRP A 103 -6.69 20.48 5.95
CA TRP A 103 -6.69 21.58 6.91
C TRP A 103 -6.05 21.25 8.26
N SER A 104 -5.90 19.95 8.58
CA SER A 104 -5.28 19.49 9.82
C SER A 104 -3.78 19.21 9.69
N LEU A 105 -3.23 19.34 8.48
CA LEU A 105 -1.82 19.19 8.19
C LEU A 105 -1.17 20.58 8.09
N PRO A 106 0.14 20.70 8.43
CA PRO A 106 0.88 21.92 8.20
C PRO A 106 0.85 22.31 6.71
N SER A 107 0.88 23.61 6.45
CA SER A 107 0.97 24.09 5.07
C SER A 107 2.34 23.73 4.45
N VAL A 108 2.44 23.68 3.12
CA VAL A 108 3.72 23.42 2.45
C VAL A 108 4.77 24.48 2.82
N ASP A 109 4.34 25.72 3.05
CA ASP A 109 5.21 26.81 3.50
C ASP A 109 5.77 26.59 4.91
N GLU A 110 5.05 25.90 5.79
CA GLU A 110 5.52 25.51 7.13
C GLU A 110 6.42 24.26 7.12
N LEU A 111 6.40 23.50 6.03
CA LEU A 111 7.17 22.28 5.87
C LEU A 111 8.49 22.53 5.12
N ALA A 112 8.50 23.44 4.15
CA ALA A 112 9.68 23.75 3.37
C ALA A 112 10.69 24.60 4.17
N THR A 113 11.95 24.15 4.25
CA THR A 113 13.04 24.95 4.85
C THR A 113 13.58 26.02 3.91
N SER A 114 13.25 25.95 2.62
CA SER A 114 13.67 26.91 1.59
C SER A 114 12.62 27.02 0.48
N LYS A 115 12.70 28.09 -0.33
CA LYS A 115 11.82 28.25 -1.51
C LYS A 115 11.96 27.10 -2.50
N ARG A 116 13.18 26.58 -2.70
CA ARG A 116 13.44 25.42 -3.57
C ARG A 116 12.73 24.16 -3.04
N ASN A 117 12.73 23.97 -1.72
CA ASN A 117 12.12 22.79 -1.09
C ASN A 117 10.60 22.78 -1.23
N LYS A 118 9.96 23.94 -1.40
CA LYS A 118 8.52 24.05 -1.62
C LYS A 118 8.06 23.31 -2.87
N GLU A 119 8.86 23.34 -3.94
CA GLU A 119 8.54 22.66 -5.21
C GLU A 119 8.76 21.14 -5.13
N LEU A 120 9.49 20.68 -4.11
CA LEU A 120 9.78 19.26 -3.88
C LEU A 120 8.72 18.57 -3.01
N ILE A 121 7.79 19.32 -2.43
CA ILE A 121 6.79 18.79 -1.50
C ILE A 121 5.42 18.76 -2.16
N GLU A 122 4.79 17.59 -2.11
CA GLU A 122 3.40 17.40 -2.53
C GLU A 122 2.61 16.71 -1.41
N ILE A 123 1.35 17.11 -1.20
CA ILE A 123 0.46 16.49 -0.22
C ILE A 123 -0.82 16.04 -0.92
N LEU A 124 -1.13 14.75 -0.83
CA LEU A 124 -2.27 14.13 -1.49
C LEU A 124 -3.16 13.37 -0.48
N PRO A 125 -4.48 13.35 -0.69
CA PRO A 125 -5.34 12.36 -0.03
C PRO A 125 -5.11 10.97 -0.63
N PRO A 126 -5.57 9.87 0.03
CA PRO A 126 -5.46 8.51 -0.52
C PRO A 126 -6.22 8.33 -1.86
N SER A 127 -7.24 9.16 -2.07
CA SER A 127 -8.08 9.21 -3.27
C SER A 127 -7.95 10.55 -3.96
N VAL A 128 -7.33 10.58 -5.14
CA VAL A 128 -6.94 11.80 -5.85
C VAL A 128 -7.85 12.10 -7.04
N GLY A 129 -8.18 13.37 -7.19
CA GLY A 129 -8.92 13.91 -8.34
C GLY A 129 -10.40 13.53 -8.35
N SER A 130 -11.12 14.03 -9.36
CA SER A 130 -12.56 13.77 -9.51
C SER A 130 -12.84 12.28 -9.73
N LEU A 131 -11.87 11.50 -10.19
CA LEU A 131 -11.96 10.06 -10.48
C LEU A 131 -11.73 9.18 -9.25
N SER A 132 -11.40 9.77 -8.11
CA SER A 132 -11.04 9.03 -6.90
C SER A 132 -10.00 7.95 -7.18
N LEU A 133 -8.93 8.30 -7.91
CA LEU A 133 -7.86 7.36 -8.20
C LEU A 133 -7.07 7.08 -6.93
N GLY A 134 -6.66 5.83 -6.73
CA GLY A 134 -5.70 5.50 -5.68
C GLY A 134 -4.42 6.31 -5.84
N PHE A 135 -3.84 6.80 -4.73
CA PHE A 135 -2.68 7.69 -4.77
C PHE A 135 -1.54 7.15 -5.65
N ALA A 136 -1.22 5.85 -5.60
CA ALA A 136 -0.12 5.29 -6.38
C ALA A 136 -0.38 5.40 -7.89
N LEU A 137 -1.63 5.18 -8.32
CA LEU A 137 -2.03 5.38 -9.72
C LEU A 137 -2.05 6.86 -10.12
N ALA A 138 -2.37 7.75 -9.19
CA ALA A 138 -2.38 9.19 -9.44
C ALA A 138 -0.96 9.77 -9.55
N ILE A 139 -0.03 9.28 -8.74
CA ILE A 139 1.39 9.69 -8.75
C ILE A 139 2.10 9.09 -9.97
N GLY A 140 1.75 7.86 -10.37
CA GLY A 140 2.40 7.16 -11.47
C GLY A 140 3.67 6.44 -11.01
N GLU A 141 4.84 6.94 -11.40
CA GLU A 141 6.14 6.34 -11.06
C GLU A 141 6.82 7.01 -9.86
N PHE A 142 7.40 6.21 -8.96
CA PHE A 142 8.17 6.68 -7.81
C PHE A 142 9.20 5.63 -7.38
N ASP A 143 10.34 6.06 -6.85
CA ASP A 143 11.47 5.17 -6.52
C ASP A 143 11.28 4.43 -5.19
N THR A 144 10.70 5.10 -4.18
CA THR A 144 10.54 4.55 -2.84
C THR A 144 9.16 4.84 -2.26
N LEU A 145 8.55 3.85 -1.61
CA LEU A 145 7.37 4.00 -0.77
C LEU A 145 7.72 3.78 0.71
N ILE A 146 7.54 4.80 1.54
CA ILE A 146 7.67 4.73 2.99
C ILE A 146 6.27 4.65 3.62
N ASP A 147 6.05 3.68 4.50
CA ASP A 147 4.77 3.48 5.17
C ASP A 147 4.95 3.56 6.69
N THR A 148 4.44 4.64 7.27
CA THR A 148 4.56 4.92 8.71
C THR A 148 3.41 4.35 9.53
N LEU A 149 2.31 3.99 8.89
CA LEU A 149 1.12 3.42 9.52
C LEU A 149 1.18 1.89 9.59
N GLY A 150 1.78 1.26 8.58
CA GLY A 150 1.84 -0.20 8.44
C GLY A 150 0.49 -0.85 8.09
N ASP A 151 0.37 -2.16 8.34
CA ASP A 151 -0.85 -2.97 8.15
C ASP A 151 -1.50 -2.87 6.75
N GLN A 152 -0.66 -2.90 5.70
CA GLN A 152 -1.14 -2.77 4.31
C GLN A 152 -2.29 -3.71 3.94
N MET A 153 -2.30 -4.92 4.52
CA MET A 153 -3.27 -5.98 4.21
C MET A 153 -4.40 -6.13 5.24
N GLY A 154 -4.51 -5.19 6.19
CA GLY A 154 -5.54 -5.28 7.23
C GLY A 154 -5.44 -6.55 8.11
N LEU A 155 -4.23 -7.10 8.23
CA LEU A 155 -3.90 -8.34 8.93
C LEU A 155 -3.91 -8.19 10.45
N GLY A 156 -4.28 -7.02 10.98
CA GLY A 156 -4.43 -6.70 12.40
C GLY A 156 -5.36 -7.61 13.23
N ARG A 157 -5.70 -8.82 12.77
CA ARG A 157 -6.42 -9.82 13.55
C ARG A 157 -5.75 -11.20 13.67
N THR A 158 -4.80 -11.61 12.82
CA THR A 158 -4.36 -13.02 12.90
C THR A 158 -2.97 -13.41 12.41
N ARG A 159 -2.17 -12.55 11.80
CA ARG A 159 -0.79 -12.94 11.46
C ARG A 159 0.23 -11.85 11.77
N THR A 160 1.35 -12.31 12.30
CA THR A 160 2.64 -11.62 12.38
C THR A 160 2.99 -10.98 11.03
N VAL A 161 3.96 -10.05 11.07
CA VAL A 161 4.74 -9.54 9.93
C VAL A 161 4.54 -10.40 8.68
N LEU A 162 4.12 -9.77 7.57
CA LEU A 162 3.97 -10.42 6.27
C LEU A 162 5.05 -11.48 6.11
N ASP A 163 4.64 -12.71 5.80
CA ASP A 163 5.59 -13.74 5.40
C ASP A 163 6.53 -13.14 4.34
N GLU A 164 7.82 -13.50 4.37
CA GLU A 164 8.83 -12.91 3.48
C GLU A 164 8.37 -13.01 2.02
N GLU A 165 7.66 -14.09 1.67
CA GLU A 165 7.04 -14.28 0.36
C GLU A 165 5.97 -13.23 0.03
N GLN A 166 5.09 -12.88 0.98
CA GLN A 166 4.06 -11.86 0.76
C GLN A 166 4.66 -10.46 0.62
N SER A 167 5.68 -10.16 1.43
CA SER A 167 6.43 -8.90 1.33
C SER A 167 7.11 -8.78 -0.04
N ALA A 168 7.75 -9.85 -0.51
CA ALA A 168 8.41 -9.87 -1.81
C ALA A 168 7.41 -9.70 -2.96
N ARG A 169 6.25 -10.39 -2.91
CA ARG A 169 5.19 -10.18 -3.92
C ARG A 169 4.70 -8.74 -3.94
N PHE A 170 4.62 -8.10 -2.77
CA PHE A 170 4.08 -6.74 -2.65
C PHE A 170 5.04 -5.74 -3.28
N GLN A 171 6.32 -5.89 -2.96
CA GLN A 171 7.37 -5.12 -3.56
C GLN A 171 7.44 -5.33 -5.08
N ASN A 172 7.36 -6.57 -5.56
CA ASN A 172 7.36 -6.86 -7.01
C ASN A 172 6.18 -6.18 -7.74
N GLN A 173 4.99 -6.12 -7.12
CA GLN A 173 3.84 -5.43 -7.71
C GLN A 173 4.04 -3.91 -7.73
N LEU A 174 4.63 -3.34 -6.68
CA LEU A 174 4.99 -1.93 -6.66
C LEU A 174 6.04 -1.59 -7.72
N GLU A 175 7.05 -2.45 -7.88
CA GLU A 175 8.08 -2.31 -8.91
C GLU A 175 7.48 -2.41 -10.32
N GLU A 176 6.65 -3.42 -10.58
CA GLU A 176 6.02 -3.64 -11.90
C GLU A 176 5.05 -2.52 -12.30
N LEU A 177 4.25 -2.01 -11.35
CA LEU A 177 3.20 -1.04 -11.65
C LEU A 177 3.68 0.42 -11.57
N HIS A 178 4.67 0.71 -10.72
CA HIS A 178 5.04 2.06 -10.34
C HIS A 178 6.56 2.33 -10.37
N GLY A 179 7.38 1.36 -10.79
CA GLY A 179 8.85 1.52 -10.77
C GLY A 179 9.42 1.70 -9.37
N CYS A 180 8.71 1.24 -8.34
CA CYS A 180 9.09 1.41 -6.94
C CYS A 180 10.07 0.32 -6.49
N ASP A 181 11.35 0.66 -6.53
CA ASP A 181 12.47 -0.20 -6.15
C ASP A 181 12.43 -0.57 -4.65
N LYS A 182 11.98 0.35 -3.79
CA LYS A 182 12.08 0.21 -2.33
C LYS A 182 10.74 0.40 -1.63
N TYR A 183 10.38 -0.57 -0.80
CA TYR A 183 9.32 -0.41 0.18
C TYR A 183 9.91 -0.41 1.60
N VAL A 184 9.64 0.66 2.36
CA VAL A 184 10.14 0.85 3.73
C VAL A 184 8.97 0.94 4.70
N SER A 185 8.73 -0.12 5.47
CA SER A 185 7.80 -0.05 6.60
C SER A 185 8.53 0.41 7.86
N THR A 186 8.02 1.45 8.51
CA THR A 186 8.60 1.95 9.76
C THR A 186 7.77 1.58 10.99
N ILE A 187 6.94 0.53 10.88
CA ILE A 187 6.07 0.10 11.97
C ILE A 187 6.86 -0.26 13.22
N THR A 188 6.56 0.39 14.34
CA THR A 188 7.22 0.13 15.62
C THR A 188 6.57 -1.06 16.33
N ARG A 189 7.33 -1.74 17.19
CA ARG A 189 6.78 -2.79 18.04
C ARG A 189 5.70 -2.26 19.00
N SER A 190 5.81 -0.99 19.40
CA SER A 190 4.77 -0.28 20.14
C SER A 190 3.47 -0.17 19.34
N GLN A 191 3.54 0.25 18.07
CA GLN A 191 2.38 0.26 17.17
C GLN A 191 1.80 -1.16 17.01
N GLN A 192 2.63 -2.20 16.87
CA GLN A 192 2.15 -3.58 16.78
C GLN A 192 1.35 -4.03 18.02
N TYR A 193 1.75 -3.65 19.24
CA TYR A 193 0.95 -3.91 20.43
C TYR A 193 -0.41 -3.23 20.37
N VAL A 194 -0.46 -1.98 19.91
CA VAL A 194 -1.70 -1.19 19.76
C VAL A 194 -2.61 -1.79 18.70
N LEU A 195 -2.08 -2.23 17.58
CA LEU A 195 -2.86 -2.91 16.54
C LEU A 195 -3.44 -4.24 17.03
N LYS A 196 -2.64 -5.02 17.77
CA LYS A 196 -3.03 -6.35 18.25
C LYS A 196 -4.02 -6.30 19.41
N LYS A 197 -3.81 -5.41 20.38
CA LYS A 197 -4.58 -5.37 21.64
C LYS A 197 -5.62 -4.26 21.66
N GLY A 198 -5.58 -3.33 20.70
CA GLY A 198 -6.39 -2.13 20.71
C GLY A 198 -5.85 -1.06 21.68
N LEU A 199 -6.33 0.16 21.49
CA LEU A 199 -5.89 1.35 22.21
C LEU A 199 -5.96 1.19 23.75
N LEU A 200 -7.08 0.66 24.25
CA LEU A 200 -7.35 0.55 25.69
C LEU A 200 -6.46 -0.48 26.40
N PHE A 201 -6.03 -1.54 25.70
CA PHE A 201 -5.30 -2.66 26.31
C PHE A 201 -3.83 -2.73 25.92
N ALA A 202 -3.37 -1.84 25.04
CA ALA A 202 -1.98 -1.81 24.58
C ALA A 202 -1.06 -0.92 25.42
N ARG A 203 -1.61 -0.04 26.27
CA ARG A 203 -0.82 0.88 27.11
C ARG A 203 0.25 0.15 27.93
N ASP A 204 -0.14 -0.82 28.76
CA ASP A 204 0.82 -1.51 29.63
C ASP A 204 1.86 -2.34 28.85
N PRO A 205 1.48 -3.09 27.80
CA PRO A 205 2.45 -3.75 26.93
C PRO A 205 3.46 -2.81 26.26
N VAL A 206 3.01 -1.64 25.79
CA VAL A 206 3.89 -0.63 25.19
C VAL A 206 4.87 -0.09 26.21
N ILE A 207 4.37 0.33 27.39
CA ILE A 207 5.22 0.86 28.47
C ILE A 207 6.22 -0.20 28.94
N ARG A 208 5.79 -1.46 29.06
CA ARG A 208 6.67 -2.57 29.45
C ARG A 208 7.79 -2.76 28.42
N TYR A 209 7.43 -2.81 27.14
CA TYR A 209 8.41 -2.94 26.05
C TYR A 209 9.42 -1.79 26.03
N GLN A 210 8.96 -0.54 26.21
CA GLN A 210 9.86 0.61 26.29
C GLN A 210 10.85 0.47 27.44
N LYS A 211 10.36 0.14 28.65
CA LYS A 211 11.22 -0.10 29.82
C LYS A 211 12.20 -1.25 29.60
N GLU A 212 11.81 -2.30 28.88
CA GLU A 212 12.70 -3.42 28.53
C GLU A 212 13.82 -2.99 27.59
N VAL A 213 13.50 -2.21 26.53
CA VAL A 213 14.50 -1.69 25.59
C VAL A 213 15.45 -0.72 26.28
N GLU A 214 14.92 0.18 27.12
CA GLU A 214 15.73 1.13 27.90
C GLU A 214 16.72 0.40 28.83
N LYS A 215 16.26 -0.66 29.53
CA LYS A 215 17.12 -1.47 30.42
C LYS A 215 18.14 -2.35 29.69
N ALA A 216 17.85 -2.74 28.46
CA ALA A 216 18.66 -3.69 27.70
C ALA A 216 19.80 -3.02 26.90
N THR A 217 19.99 -1.70 27.02
CA THR A 217 21.04 -0.92 26.33
C THR A 217 22.47 -1.46 26.51
N THR A 218 22.75 -2.26 27.54
CA THR A 218 24.07 -2.89 27.75
C THR A 218 24.27 -4.24 27.03
N LYS A 219 23.23 -4.83 26.44
CA LYS A 219 23.27 -6.21 25.88
C LYS A 219 23.20 -6.29 24.37
N TYR A 220 22.94 -5.21 23.66
CA TYR A 220 22.79 -5.25 22.20
C TYR A 220 24.13 -5.09 21.48
N GLN A 221 24.28 -5.83 20.39
CA GLN A 221 25.41 -5.73 19.49
C GLN A 221 25.42 -4.31 18.89
N SER A 222 26.51 -3.58 19.10
CA SER A 222 26.72 -2.29 18.44
C SER A 222 26.80 -2.54 16.94
N LEU A 223 25.73 -2.22 16.23
CA LEU A 223 25.72 -2.23 14.78
C LEU A 223 26.28 -0.88 14.32
N PRO A 224 27.40 -0.86 13.58
CA PRO A 224 27.88 0.39 13.04
C PRO A 224 26.82 0.96 12.09
N PRO A 225 26.64 2.28 12.05
CA PRO A 225 25.70 2.87 11.12
C PRO A 225 26.12 2.56 9.67
N PRO A 226 25.15 2.58 8.74
CA PRO A 226 25.40 2.43 7.31
C PRO A 226 26.51 3.39 6.84
N LEU A 227 27.17 2.99 5.75
CA LEU A 227 28.17 3.83 5.10
C LEU A 227 27.56 5.21 4.80
N ASP A 228 28.33 6.25 5.05
CA ASP A 228 27.96 7.64 4.76
C ASP A 228 26.73 8.20 5.49
N PHE A 229 26.07 7.43 6.38
CA PHE A 229 24.87 7.90 7.08
C PHE A 229 25.04 9.28 7.72
N ALA A 230 26.15 9.51 8.40
CA ALA A 230 26.40 10.79 9.04
C ALA A 230 26.61 11.91 8.01
N ARG A 231 27.44 11.67 6.99
CA ARG A 231 27.82 12.67 5.98
C ARG A 231 26.68 13.02 5.02
N THR A 232 25.94 12.03 4.51
CA THR A 232 24.94 12.24 3.46
C THR A 232 23.53 12.44 3.98
N THR A 233 23.28 12.12 5.26
CA THR A 233 21.94 12.18 5.83
C THR A 233 21.91 12.99 7.10
N LEU A 234 22.62 12.59 8.16
CA LEU A 234 22.46 13.24 9.46
C LEU A 234 22.99 14.68 9.48
N GLN A 235 24.22 14.91 9.00
CA GLN A 235 24.84 16.24 9.02
C GLN A 235 24.04 17.28 8.24
N PRO A 236 23.61 17.03 6.98
CA PRO A 236 22.79 18.00 6.26
C PRO A 236 21.46 18.33 6.95
N LEU A 237 20.83 17.35 7.62
CA LEU A 237 19.60 17.58 8.38
C LEU A 237 19.86 18.50 9.59
N LEU A 238 20.93 18.23 10.34
CA LEU A 238 21.30 19.06 11.50
C LEU A 238 21.69 20.49 11.08
N ASP A 239 22.47 20.65 10.02
CA ASP A 239 22.90 21.97 9.51
C ASP A 239 21.67 22.83 9.13
N GLN A 240 20.69 22.20 8.47
CA GLN A 240 19.42 22.83 8.08
C GLN A 240 18.41 22.97 9.23
N ASN A 241 18.76 22.57 10.45
CA ASN A 241 17.85 22.57 11.60
C ASN A 241 16.59 21.70 11.40
N ILE A 242 16.69 20.65 10.57
CA ILE A 242 15.62 19.66 10.39
C ILE A 242 15.79 18.60 11.46
N VAL A 243 15.01 18.74 12.51
CA VAL A 243 15.12 17.94 13.74
C VAL A 243 13.85 17.13 13.95
N TYR A 244 13.99 15.89 14.43
CA TYR A 244 12.88 15.13 14.99
C TYR A 244 12.90 15.30 16.52
N PRO A 245 12.10 16.21 17.07
CA PRO A 245 12.26 16.63 18.46
C PRO A 245 11.87 15.52 19.43
N SER A 246 12.65 15.40 20.49
CA SER A 246 12.57 14.30 21.45
C SER A 246 11.34 14.33 22.35
N ASN A 247 10.66 15.48 22.44
CA ASN A 247 9.46 15.74 23.25
C ASN A 247 8.14 15.49 22.50
N GLU A 248 8.17 15.32 21.18
CA GLU A 248 6.98 15.05 20.35
C GLU A 248 6.56 13.57 20.36
N ASN A 249 7.25 12.73 21.14
CA ASN A 249 6.81 11.35 21.31
C ASN A 249 5.67 11.28 22.34
N GLU A 250 4.51 10.76 21.93
CA GLU A 250 3.30 10.68 22.77
C GLU A 250 3.42 9.82 24.07
N ASN A 251 4.60 9.29 24.40
CA ASN A 251 4.80 8.47 25.60
C ASN A 251 5.29 9.25 26.84
N GLY A 252 5.16 10.57 26.83
CA GLY A 252 5.47 11.45 27.96
C GLY A 252 6.89 11.98 27.94
N SER A 253 7.18 12.94 28.83
CA SER A 253 8.48 13.59 28.91
C SER A 253 9.60 12.55 29.07
N ASN A 254 10.35 12.36 28.00
CA ASN A 254 11.68 11.80 28.13
C ASN A 254 12.47 12.82 28.96
N GLY A 255 12.71 12.53 30.24
CA GLY A 255 13.82 13.15 30.95
C GLY A 255 15.14 12.92 30.19
N MET A 256 16.28 13.40 30.70
CA MET A 256 17.62 13.18 30.12
C MET A 256 17.95 11.68 30.00
N LYS A 257 17.36 11.00 29.02
CA LYS A 257 17.50 9.57 28.77
C LYS A 257 18.57 9.39 27.71
N SER A 258 19.49 8.48 28.00
CA SER A 258 20.54 8.03 27.06
C SER A 258 20.01 7.11 25.96
N SER A 259 18.71 6.82 25.94
CA SER A 259 18.07 5.89 25.01
C SER A 259 16.82 6.49 24.40
N PHE A 260 16.67 6.32 23.08
CA PHE A 260 15.50 6.74 22.33
C PHE A 260 14.70 5.54 21.84
N VAL A 261 13.40 5.51 22.15
CA VAL A 261 12.47 4.50 21.63
C VAL A 261 11.33 5.22 20.93
N ARG A 262 11.21 5.01 19.62
CA ARG A 262 10.06 5.56 18.86
C ARG A 262 8.76 4.96 19.39
N GLY A 263 7.82 5.86 19.69
CA GLY A 263 6.51 5.51 20.21
C GLY A 263 5.54 5.00 19.15
N TRP A 264 4.26 5.07 19.51
CA TRP A 264 3.12 5.10 18.61
C TRP A 264 2.37 6.40 18.91
N SER A 265 1.52 6.84 17.99
CA SER A 265 0.68 8.02 18.19
C SER A 265 -0.80 7.69 17.98
N LEU A 266 -1.70 8.36 18.71
CA LEU A 266 -3.15 8.28 18.49
C LEU A 266 -3.49 8.83 17.11
N SER A 267 -2.73 9.82 16.62
CA SER A 267 -2.85 10.31 15.25
C SER A 267 -2.59 9.19 14.23
N ASP A 268 -1.47 8.46 14.33
CA ASP A 268 -1.14 7.36 13.42
C ASP A 268 -2.20 6.27 13.46
N LEU A 269 -2.68 5.92 14.66
CA LEU A 269 -3.73 4.92 14.81
C LEU A 269 -5.05 5.37 14.17
N THR A 270 -5.46 6.61 14.43
CA THR A 270 -6.70 7.18 13.90
C THR A 270 -6.63 7.20 12.38
N GLU A 271 -5.51 7.67 11.83
CA GLU A 271 -5.29 7.72 10.40
C GLU A 271 -5.29 6.32 9.76
N LEU A 272 -4.65 5.33 10.38
CA LEU A 272 -4.72 3.96 9.90
C LEU A 272 -6.16 3.42 9.90
N LYS A 273 -6.97 3.80 10.90
CA LYS A 273 -8.38 3.37 11.01
C LYS A 273 -9.31 4.11 10.05
N THR A 274 -9.00 5.35 9.71
CA THR A 274 -9.77 6.16 8.75
C THR A 274 -9.30 6.00 7.31
N TRP A 275 -8.17 5.33 7.08
CA TRP A 275 -7.67 5.06 5.73
C TRP A 275 -8.71 4.29 4.90
N PRO A 276 -9.13 4.81 3.72
CA PRO A 276 -10.13 4.14 2.89
C PRO A 276 -9.66 2.73 2.51
N ARG A 277 -10.57 1.76 2.42
CA ARG A 277 -10.22 0.36 2.08
C ARG A 277 -10.84 -0.09 0.77
N GLU A 278 -10.09 -0.89 0.02
CA GLU A 278 -10.59 -1.63 -1.14
C GLU A 278 -10.42 -3.12 -0.86
N GLY A 279 -11.53 -3.79 -0.53
CA GLY A 279 -11.49 -5.17 -0.03
C GLY A 279 -10.69 -5.28 1.28
N ALA A 280 -9.62 -6.07 1.28
CA ALA A 280 -8.74 -6.26 2.44
C ALA A 280 -7.60 -5.23 2.52
N GLY A 281 -7.28 -4.55 1.41
CA GLY A 281 -6.16 -3.63 1.30
C GLY A 281 -6.54 -2.19 1.60
N ARG A 282 -5.53 -1.38 1.94
CA ARG A 282 -5.66 0.08 1.95
C ARG A 282 -5.81 0.61 0.53
N PHE A 283 -6.74 1.55 0.34
CA PHE A 283 -6.97 2.19 -0.95
C PHE A 283 -5.69 2.87 -1.44
N GLY A 284 -5.39 2.68 -2.73
CA GLY A 284 -4.17 3.16 -3.37
C GLY A 284 -2.96 2.23 -3.30
N PHE A 285 -3.04 1.12 -2.56
CA PHE A 285 -2.03 0.06 -2.58
C PHE A 285 -2.36 -1.00 -3.65
N PRO A 286 -1.36 -1.71 -4.20
CA PRO A 286 -1.58 -2.89 -5.02
C PRO A 286 -2.49 -3.92 -4.33
N MET A 287 -3.50 -4.39 -5.06
CA MET A 287 -4.42 -5.41 -4.58
C MET A 287 -3.78 -6.79 -4.67
N MET A 288 -3.34 -7.30 -3.52
CA MET A 288 -2.86 -8.67 -3.34
C MET A 288 -3.99 -9.70 -3.50
N ASP A 289 -3.89 -10.57 -4.49
CA ASP A 289 -4.79 -11.73 -4.56
C ASP A 289 -4.25 -12.86 -3.68
N LEU A 290 -4.75 -12.92 -2.44
CA LEU A 290 -4.37 -13.95 -1.45
C LEU A 290 -4.80 -15.37 -1.84
N ARG A 291 -5.58 -15.54 -2.92
CA ARG A 291 -6.15 -16.83 -3.31
C ARG A 291 -5.33 -17.60 -4.33
N VAL A 292 -4.25 -17.02 -4.84
CA VAL A 292 -3.36 -17.73 -5.77
C VAL A 292 -2.23 -18.37 -4.95
N PRO A 293 -2.34 -19.68 -4.60
CA PRO A 293 -1.18 -20.40 -4.10
C PRO A 293 -0.06 -20.25 -5.11
N SER A 294 1.16 -20.03 -4.62
CA SER A 294 2.33 -19.89 -5.47
C SER A 294 2.42 -21.14 -6.33
N VAL A 295 2.08 -21.03 -7.62
CA VAL A 295 2.53 -22.02 -8.58
C VAL A 295 4.00 -21.69 -8.70
N SER A 296 4.83 -22.49 -8.03
CA SER A 296 6.28 -22.38 -7.96
C SER A 296 6.90 -22.46 -9.36
N SER A 297 6.75 -21.39 -10.12
CA SER A 297 7.57 -21.11 -11.29
C SER A 297 8.90 -20.57 -10.76
N ALA A 298 9.65 -21.47 -10.13
CA ALA A 298 11.06 -21.25 -9.89
C ALA A 298 11.66 -20.84 -11.24
N PRO A 299 12.27 -19.65 -11.36
CA PRO A 299 12.98 -19.32 -12.58
C PRO A 299 14.04 -20.40 -12.75
N LYS A 300 14.01 -21.12 -13.87
CA LYS A 300 15.06 -22.07 -14.25
C LYS A 300 16.38 -21.31 -14.38
N ARG A 301 17.05 -21.10 -13.25
CA ARG A 301 18.46 -20.72 -13.20
C ARG A 301 19.23 -21.91 -13.76
N SER A 302 19.76 -21.71 -14.96
CA SER A 302 20.58 -22.67 -15.69
C SER A 302 21.68 -23.27 -14.80
N ASN A 303 21.70 -24.60 -14.72
CA ASN A 303 22.79 -25.50 -14.34
C ASN A 303 24.03 -24.87 -13.69
N ARG A 304 24.07 -24.86 -12.36
CA ARG A 304 25.32 -25.04 -11.60
C ARG A 304 25.20 -26.31 -10.75
N LYS A 305 26.07 -27.29 -11.05
CA LYS A 305 26.22 -28.53 -10.28
C LYS A 305 26.50 -28.21 -8.81
N PRO A 306 25.75 -28.76 -7.85
CA PRO A 306 26.13 -28.70 -6.44
C PRO A 306 27.08 -29.85 -6.10
N THR A 307 28.25 -29.50 -5.59
CA THR A 307 29.15 -30.41 -4.85
C THR A 307 28.57 -30.65 -3.46
N ARG A 308 28.30 -31.92 -3.14
CA ARG A 308 27.97 -32.42 -1.78
C ARG A 308 29.17 -32.24 -0.85
N PRO A 309 28.90 -32.02 0.45
CA PRO A 309 29.57 -32.84 1.45
C PRO A 309 28.58 -33.55 2.37
N ALA A 310 29.05 -34.67 2.92
CA ALA A 310 28.34 -35.62 3.74
C ALA A 310 28.47 -35.33 5.24
N ARG A 311 27.42 -35.67 6.02
CA ARG A 311 27.32 -36.00 7.47
C ARG A 311 26.06 -35.38 8.05
N SER A 312 25.38 -35.93 9.04
CA SER A 312 25.33 -37.23 9.72
C SER A 312 24.00 -37.25 10.45
N GLU A 313 23.38 -38.42 10.53
CA GLU A 313 22.15 -38.67 11.27
C GLU A 313 22.44 -38.63 12.77
N ASP A 314 21.60 -37.92 13.53
CA ASP A 314 21.36 -38.23 14.93
C ASP A 314 19.87 -38.04 15.22
N LYS A 315 19.28 -39.12 15.72
CA LYS A 315 17.92 -39.26 16.23
C LYS A 315 17.91 -38.83 17.70
N GLU A 316 16.90 -38.08 18.12
CA GLU A 316 16.48 -38.10 19.52
C GLU A 316 14.96 -38.24 19.63
N ASP A 317 14.59 -39.09 20.57
CA ASP A 317 13.28 -39.63 20.86
C ASP A 317 12.42 -38.62 21.64
N LEU A 318 11.12 -38.57 21.34
CA LEU A 318 10.14 -37.93 22.20
C LEU A 318 8.98 -38.89 22.46
N GLU A 319 8.95 -39.42 23.68
CA GLU A 319 7.87 -40.24 24.21
C GLU A 319 6.96 -39.46 25.17
N HIS A 320 5.69 -39.90 25.18
CA HIS A 320 4.71 -39.86 26.26
C HIS A 320 4.14 -38.51 26.76
N SER A 321 2.85 -38.29 26.51
CA SER A 321 1.85 -38.46 27.58
C SER A 321 0.42 -38.43 27.05
N THR A 322 -0.27 -39.56 27.24
CA THR A 322 -1.71 -39.77 27.15
C THR A 322 -2.48 -39.00 28.22
N GLY A 323 -3.64 -38.45 27.85
CA GLY A 323 -4.64 -37.92 28.79
C GLY A 323 -6.05 -38.15 28.25
N LYS A 324 -6.68 -39.23 28.72
CA LYS A 324 -8.09 -39.61 28.53
C LYS A 324 -9.02 -38.64 29.28
N GLY A 325 -10.18 -38.33 28.69
CA GLY A 325 -11.30 -37.71 29.38
C GLY A 325 -12.56 -37.71 28.51
N THR A 326 -13.49 -38.61 28.83
CA THR A 326 -14.75 -38.92 28.13
C THR A 326 -15.90 -38.02 28.61
N GLU A 327 -16.82 -37.74 27.67
CA GLU A 327 -18.29 -37.64 27.78
C GLU A 327 -18.95 -36.61 28.73
N ALA A 328 -19.77 -35.72 28.17
CA ALA A 328 -21.24 -35.80 28.31
C ALA A 328 -21.97 -34.80 27.40
N ASN A 329 -23.09 -35.28 26.89
CA ASN A 329 -23.99 -34.74 25.89
C ASN A 329 -24.97 -33.72 26.49
N THR A 330 -25.44 -32.72 25.72
CA THR A 330 -26.82 -32.20 25.82
C THR A 330 -27.17 -31.31 24.62
N ASP A 331 -28.18 -31.77 23.89
CA ASP A 331 -28.86 -31.08 22.79
C ASP A 331 -29.52 -29.76 23.23
N LYS A 332 -29.30 -28.69 22.46
CA LYS A 332 -30.25 -27.57 22.35
C LYS A 332 -30.30 -27.05 20.93
N ALA A 333 -31.50 -27.18 20.35
CA ALA A 333 -31.91 -26.65 19.07
C ALA A 333 -31.57 -25.16 18.93
N SER A 334 -30.93 -24.79 17.82
CA SER A 334 -30.75 -23.39 17.42
C SER A 334 -31.21 -23.18 15.97
N THR A 335 -32.15 -22.26 15.87
CA THR A 335 -32.76 -21.64 14.71
C THR A 335 -31.70 -21.05 13.75
N PRO A 336 -31.84 -21.14 12.42
CA PRO A 336 -30.88 -20.54 11.50
C PRO A 336 -31.05 -19.02 11.50
N THR A 337 -30.16 -18.33 12.21
CA THR A 337 -30.00 -16.88 12.12
C THR A 337 -29.12 -16.54 10.92
N ASN A 338 -29.74 -15.88 9.93
CA ASN A 338 -29.10 -15.34 8.74
C ASN A 338 -27.90 -14.47 9.13
N LYS A 339 -26.69 -14.93 8.81
CA LYS A 339 -25.47 -14.13 8.88
C LYS A 339 -25.52 -13.03 7.82
N ALA A 340 -25.38 -11.81 8.30
CA ALA A 340 -25.39 -10.56 7.56
C ALA A 340 -24.51 -10.59 6.30
N SER A 341 -25.15 -10.34 5.17
CA SER A 341 -24.54 -10.03 3.88
C SER A 341 -23.70 -8.75 4.02
N SER A 342 -22.44 -8.81 3.60
CA SER A 342 -21.50 -7.71 3.53
C SER A 342 -22.11 -6.51 2.79
N MET A 343 -22.02 -5.32 3.39
CA MET A 343 -22.28 -4.05 2.72
C MET A 343 -21.28 -3.88 1.57
N ILE A 344 -21.73 -4.15 0.35
CA ILE A 344 -21.03 -3.79 -0.88
C ILE A 344 -21.28 -2.30 -1.09
N GLN A 345 -20.22 -1.51 -1.14
CA GLN A 345 -20.28 -0.09 -1.47
C GLN A 345 -20.88 0.06 -2.89
N THR A 346 -22.16 0.44 -2.96
CA THR A 346 -22.89 0.60 -4.21
C THR A 346 -22.50 1.92 -4.87
N ASN A 347 -21.90 1.86 -6.05
CA ASN A 347 -21.70 3.03 -6.90
C ASN A 347 -23.08 3.52 -7.38
N PRO A 348 -23.49 4.79 -7.14
CA PRO A 348 -24.82 5.28 -7.52
C PRO A 348 -25.04 5.30 -9.04
N HIS A 349 -23.97 5.26 -9.84
CA HIS A 349 -24.05 5.30 -11.31
C HIS A 349 -24.11 3.92 -11.96
N VAL A 350 -23.93 2.83 -11.20
CA VAL A 350 -23.92 1.46 -11.75
C VAL A 350 -24.82 0.56 -10.90
N ILE A 351 -25.88 0.04 -11.52
CA ILE A 351 -26.84 -0.83 -10.85
C ILE A 351 -26.30 -2.27 -10.81
N SER A 352 -26.26 -2.88 -9.62
CA SER A 352 -25.91 -4.29 -9.48
C SER A 352 -27.12 -5.18 -9.78
N ILE A 353 -26.93 -6.14 -10.70
CA ILE A 353 -27.91 -7.15 -11.07
C ILE A 353 -27.43 -8.51 -10.55
N ARG A 354 -28.22 -9.12 -9.65
CA ARG A 354 -27.83 -10.35 -8.94
C ARG A 354 -28.56 -11.61 -9.40
N SER A 355 -29.66 -11.46 -10.14
CA SER A 355 -30.50 -12.56 -10.59
C SER A 355 -31.12 -12.28 -11.96
N LEU A 356 -31.61 -13.33 -12.62
CA LEU A 356 -32.32 -13.20 -13.89
C LEU A 356 -33.62 -12.41 -13.74
N SER A 357 -34.31 -12.54 -12.61
CA SER A 357 -35.51 -11.75 -12.28
C SER A 357 -35.19 -10.25 -12.20
N GLU A 358 -34.11 -9.88 -11.52
CA GLU A 358 -33.68 -8.47 -11.47
C GLU A 358 -33.25 -7.93 -12.83
N LEU A 359 -32.62 -8.76 -13.67
CA LEU A 359 -32.30 -8.38 -15.05
C LEU A 359 -33.57 -8.09 -15.84
N ASN A 360 -34.59 -8.95 -15.70
CA ASN A 360 -35.85 -8.80 -16.39
C ASN A 360 -36.59 -7.53 -15.94
N GLU A 361 -36.80 -7.38 -14.64
CA GLU A 361 -37.54 -6.26 -14.03
C GLU A 361 -36.88 -4.91 -14.28
N LYS A 362 -35.54 -4.84 -14.22
CA LYS A 362 -34.84 -3.55 -14.29
C LYS A 362 -34.41 -3.17 -15.70
N VAL A 363 -34.19 -4.14 -16.58
CA VAL A 363 -33.60 -3.90 -17.92
C VAL A 363 -34.56 -4.25 -19.04
N ILE A 364 -35.08 -5.48 -19.05
CA ILE A 364 -35.81 -6.04 -20.19
C ILE A 364 -37.26 -5.52 -20.24
N GLU A 365 -38.04 -5.71 -19.17
CA GLU A 365 -39.46 -5.30 -19.12
C GLU A 365 -39.66 -3.79 -19.31
N PRO A 366 -38.85 -2.90 -18.69
CA PRO A 366 -39.00 -1.46 -18.91
C PRO A 366 -38.35 -0.99 -20.22
N ASN A 367 -37.85 -1.93 -21.04
CA ASN A 367 -37.16 -1.72 -22.30
C ASN A 367 -36.09 -0.61 -22.25
N ARG A 368 -35.18 -0.69 -21.27
CA ARG A 368 -34.16 0.35 -21.06
C ARG A 368 -32.93 0.13 -21.92
N LEU A 369 -32.41 1.21 -22.49
CA LEU A 369 -31.07 1.23 -23.08
C LEU A 369 -30.05 0.98 -21.97
N CYS A 370 -29.40 -0.18 -21.98
CA CYS A 370 -28.51 -0.60 -20.90
C CYS A 370 -27.20 -1.16 -21.39
N ILE A 371 -26.10 -0.76 -20.73
CA ILE A 371 -24.80 -1.40 -20.87
C ILE A 371 -24.55 -2.23 -19.62
N LEU A 372 -24.58 -3.54 -19.77
CA LEU A 372 -24.37 -4.52 -18.72
C LEU A 372 -22.94 -5.05 -18.76
N PHE A 373 -22.17 -4.80 -17.71
CA PHE A 373 -20.82 -5.32 -17.55
C PHE A 373 -20.82 -6.64 -16.76
N LEU A 374 -20.47 -7.72 -17.44
CA LEU A 374 -20.39 -9.07 -16.88
C LEU A 374 -18.96 -9.36 -16.41
N THR A 375 -18.85 -9.71 -15.14
CA THR A 375 -17.57 -9.96 -14.47
C THR A 375 -17.57 -11.29 -13.73
N ALA A 376 -16.40 -11.73 -13.28
CA ALA A 376 -16.31 -12.80 -12.30
C ALA A 376 -15.35 -12.41 -11.18
N SER A 377 -15.65 -12.85 -9.96
CA SER A 377 -14.81 -12.62 -8.78
C SER A 377 -13.35 -13.10 -8.93
N TYR A 378 -13.11 -14.13 -9.75
CA TYR A 378 -11.77 -14.69 -10.05
C TYR A 378 -11.08 -14.05 -11.27
N CYS A 379 -11.71 -13.09 -11.95
CA CYS A 379 -11.21 -12.54 -13.21
C CYS A 379 -10.37 -11.27 -12.99
N GLN A 380 -9.04 -11.38 -13.12
CA GLN A 380 -8.12 -10.25 -12.91
C GLN A 380 -8.31 -9.11 -13.94
N LYS A 381 -8.57 -9.46 -15.21
CA LYS A 381 -8.90 -8.47 -16.24
C LYS A 381 -10.18 -7.69 -15.93
N CYS A 382 -11.15 -8.34 -15.29
CA CYS A 382 -12.39 -7.69 -14.86
C CYS A 382 -12.10 -6.65 -13.78
N LYS A 383 -11.24 -6.98 -12.80
CA LYS A 383 -10.81 -6.03 -11.76
C LYS A 383 -10.11 -4.79 -12.35
N GLN A 384 -9.28 -4.96 -13.37
CA GLN A 384 -8.62 -3.83 -14.07
C GLN A 384 -9.60 -2.96 -14.86
N LEU A 385 -10.69 -3.55 -15.37
CA LEU A 385 -11.65 -2.87 -16.23
C LEU A 385 -12.82 -2.22 -15.46
N SER A 386 -13.18 -2.75 -14.28
CA SER A 386 -14.25 -2.18 -13.44
C SER A 386 -14.08 -0.68 -13.16
N PRO A 387 -12.88 -0.15 -12.82
CA PRO A 387 -12.68 1.29 -12.66
C PRO A 387 -12.96 2.08 -13.94
N LYS A 388 -12.59 1.55 -15.11
CA LYS A 388 -12.85 2.19 -16.41
C LYS A 388 -14.34 2.20 -16.73
N PHE A 389 -15.03 1.08 -16.52
CA PHE A 389 -16.48 0.99 -16.71
C PHE A 389 -17.24 1.97 -15.82
N ASN A 390 -16.89 2.02 -14.53
CA ASN A 390 -17.47 2.95 -13.55
C ASN A 390 -17.23 4.42 -13.93
N ARG A 391 -16.06 4.74 -14.50
CA ARG A 391 -15.75 6.07 -15.02
C ARG A 391 -16.71 6.45 -16.14
N VAL A 392 -16.92 5.56 -17.11
CA VAL A 392 -17.80 5.84 -18.25
C VAL A 392 -19.25 6.03 -17.80
N ALA A 393 -19.76 5.17 -16.92
CA ALA A 393 -21.11 5.30 -16.36
C ALA A 393 -21.35 6.67 -15.73
N ARG A 394 -20.36 7.17 -14.98
CA ARG A 394 -20.43 8.47 -14.33
C ARG A 394 -20.40 9.64 -15.32
N LEU A 395 -19.57 9.56 -16.37
CA LEU A 395 -19.53 10.59 -17.42
C LEU A 395 -20.87 10.64 -18.17
N SER A 396 -21.43 9.48 -18.49
CA SER A 396 -22.73 9.34 -19.15
C SER A 396 -23.89 9.96 -18.33
N THR A 397 -23.85 9.79 -17.00
CA THR A 397 -24.84 10.42 -16.12
C THR A 397 -24.75 11.95 -16.17
N LYS A 398 -23.53 12.50 -16.25
CA LYS A 398 -23.31 13.96 -16.33
C LYS A 398 -23.75 14.55 -17.67
N SER A 399 -23.66 13.80 -18.75
CA SER A 399 -24.08 14.23 -20.08
C SER A 399 -25.58 14.04 -20.34
N ASN A 400 -26.38 13.70 -19.30
CA ASN A 400 -27.82 13.43 -19.40
C ASN A 400 -28.19 12.38 -20.45
N SER A 401 -27.32 11.40 -20.71
CA SER A 401 -27.66 10.29 -21.60
C SER A 401 -28.70 9.38 -20.94
N ASN A 402 -29.71 8.92 -21.67
CA ASN A 402 -30.71 7.96 -21.16
C ASN A 402 -30.17 6.51 -21.08
N VAL A 403 -28.86 6.34 -20.89
CA VAL A 403 -28.16 5.05 -20.88
C VAL A 403 -28.01 4.58 -19.43
N MET A 404 -28.55 3.40 -19.14
CA MET A 404 -28.39 2.75 -17.84
C MET A 404 -27.13 1.90 -17.82
N PHE A 405 -26.31 2.04 -16.79
CA PHE A 405 -25.14 1.18 -16.58
C PHE A 405 -25.43 0.15 -15.49
N ALA A 406 -25.17 -1.10 -15.81
CA ALA A 406 -25.38 -2.21 -14.89
C ALA A 406 -24.12 -3.08 -14.79
N HIS A 407 -23.97 -3.73 -13.64
CA HIS A 407 -22.91 -4.69 -13.37
C HIS A 407 -23.52 -6.00 -12.89
N CYS A 408 -22.98 -7.11 -13.36
CA CYS A 408 -23.35 -8.44 -12.90
C CYS A 408 -22.10 -9.30 -12.68
N ASP A 409 -22.04 -9.94 -11.52
CA ASP A 409 -21.06 -10.98 -11.23
C ASP A 409 -21.65 -12.33 -11.64
N ILE A 410 -21.10 -12.93 -12.69
CA ILE A 410 -21.54 -14.24 -13.18
C ILE A 410 -20.90 -15.41 -12.41
N SER A 411 -20.16 -15.12 -11.32
CA SER A 411 -19.68 -16.17 -10.41
C SER A 411 -20.81 -16.72 -9.54
N GLY A 412 -20.79 -18.03 -9.28
CA GLY A 412 -21.84 -18.73 -8.52
C GLY A 412 -23.04 -19.19 -9.36
N VAL A 413 -23.98 -19.89 -8.72
CA VAL A 413 -25.09 -20.59 -9.41
C VAL A 413 -26.04 -19.62 -10.11
N ARG A 414 -26.43 -18.53 -9.44
CA ARG A 414 -27.35 -17.52 -9.99
C ARG A 414 -26.71 -16.69 -11.11
N GLY A 415 -25.44 -16.33 -10.95
CA GLY A 415 -24.67 -15.61 -11.97
C GLY A 415 -24.48 -16.43 -13.25
N LYS A 416 -24.24 -17.75 -13.13
CA LYS A 416 -24.15 -18.66 -14.28
C LYS A 416 -25.44 -18.74 -15.10
N GLN A 417 -26.61 -18.64 -14.47
CA GLN A 417 -27.89 -18.60 -15.18
C GLN A 417 -28.00 -17.37 -16.07
N ILE A 418 -27.56 -16.19 -15.57
CA ILE A 418 -27.50 -14.96 -16.37
C ILE A 418 -26.50 -15.10 -17.51
N GLY A 419 -25.30 -15.62 -17.23
CA GLY A 419 -24.29 -15.87 -18.26
C GLY A 419 -24.79 -16.79 -19.38
N SER A 420 -25.51 -17.87 -19.03
CA SER A 420 -26.12 -18.78 -19.99
C SER A 420 -27.27 -18.16 -20.77
N PHE A 421 -28.11 -17.34 -20.11
CA PHE A 421 -29.22 -16.64 -20.75
C PHE A 421 -28.73 -15.62 -21.80
N LEU A 422 -27.59 -14.98 -21.54
CA LEU A 422 -26.98 -13.99 -22.43
C LEU A 422 -25.93 -14.57 -23.39
N ASP A 423 -25.78 -15.90 -23.42
CA ASP A 423 -24.77 -16.62 -24.22
C ASP A 423 -23.33 -16.12 -24.04
N VAL A 424 -22.95 -15.81 -22.79
CA VAL A 424 -21.62 -15.27 -22.46
C VAL A 424 -20.69 -16.37 -21.97
N ALA A 425 -19.80 -16.82 -22.85
CA ALA A 425 -18.82 -17.86 -22.56
C ALA A 425 -17.61 -17.38 -21.75
N LYS A 426 -17.26 -16.09 -21.82
CA LYS A 426 -16.01 -15.53 -21.25
C LYS A 426 -16.26 -14.20 -20.56
N VAL A 427 -15.42 -13.86 -19.57
CA VAL A 427 -15.38 -12.54 -18.92
C VAL A 427 -13.99 -11.90 -19.00
N PRO A 428 -13.84 -10.57 -18.97
CA PRO A 428 -14.92 -9.58 -18.98
C PRO A 428 -15.68 -9.59 -20.30
N SER A 429 -16.98 -9.33 -20.24
CA SER A 429 -17.86 -9.14 -21.40
C SER A 429 -18.82 -8.00 -21.14
N VAL A 430 -19.21 -7.30 -22.19
CA VAL A 430 -20.18 -6.19 -22.12
C VAL A 430 -21.36 -6.56 -23.00
N VAL A 431 -22.57 -6.48 -22.46
CA VAL A 431 -23.80 -6.70 -23.22
C VAL A 431 -24.55 -5.38 -23.31
N VAL A 432 -24.88 -4.98 -24.52
CA VAL A 432 -25.66 -3.76 -24.78
C VAL A 432 -27.10 -4.16 -25.08
N PHE A 433 -28.03 -3.78 -24.22
CA PHE A 433 -29.46 -3.89 -24.44
C PHE A 433 -29.97 -2.63 -25.13
N LYS A 434 -30.63 -2.78 -26.27
CA LYS A 434 -31.23 -1.70 -27.04
C LYS A 434 -32.74 -1.69 -26.81
N SER A 435 -33.29 -0.48 -26.80
CA SER A 435 -34.71 -0.21 -26.82
C SER A 435 -35.12 0.12 -28.26
N ASP A 436 -35.81 -0.80 -28.94
CA ASP A 436 -36.35 -0.57 -30.29
C ASP A 436 -37.88 -0.68 -30.23
N GLY A 437 -38.51 0.37 -29.68
CA GLY A 437 -39.96 0.42 -29.48
C GLY A 437 -40.45 -0.61 -28.46
N ASP A 438 -41.08 -1.68 -28.94
CA ASP A 438 -41.71 -2.73 -28.11
C ASP A 438 -40.84 -3.99 -27.97
N ARG A 439 -39.62 -3.96 -28.53
CA ARG A 439 -38.67 -5.09 -28.49
C ARG A 439 -37.34 -4.67 -27.89
N THR A 440 -36.84 -5.52 -27.00
CA THR A 440 -35.48 -5.43 -26.47
C THR A 440 -34.58 -6.36 -27.26
N SER A 441 -33.51 -5.84 -27.85
CA SER A 441 -32.45 -6.66 -28.46
C SER A 441 -31.16 -6.52 -27.66
N SER A 442 -30.32 -7.55 -27.66
CA SER A 442 -29.03 -7.53 -26.97
C SER A 442 -27.89 -7.86 -27.93
N ILE A 443 -26.75 -7.19 -27.74
CA ILE A 443 -25.52 -7.45 -28.48
C ILE A 443 -24.41 -7.72 -27.47
N VAL A 444 -23.74 -8.86 -27.60
CA VAL A 444 -22.58 -9.22 -26.78
C VAL A 444 -21.31 -8.67 -27.43
N LEU A 445 -20.60 -7.81 -26.72
CA LEU A 445 -19.31 -7.27 -27.13
C LEU A 445 -18.20 -8.13 -26.55
N ASP A 446 -17.45 -8.79 -27.42
CA ASP A 446 -16.34 -9.63 -27.03
C ASP A 446 -15.08 -8.80 -26.70
N ARG A 447 -14.10 -9.47 -26.07
CA ARG A 447 -12.94 -8.87 -25.39
C ARG A 447 -12.10 -7.88 -26.21
N THR A 448 -12.07 -7.98 -27.53
CA THR A 448 -11.29 -7.09 -28.41
C THR A 448 -11.86 -5.67 -28.46
N ASN A 449 -13.18 -5.53 -28.34
CA ASN A 449 -13.88 -4.27 -28.57
C ASN A 449 -14.08 -3.45 -27.28
N ILE A 450 -13.80 -4.05 -26.13
CA ILE A 450 -13.91 -3.42 -24.80
C ILE A 450 -12.95 -2.23 -24.63
N LYS A 451 -11.85 -2.17 -25.37
CA LYS A 451 -10.92 -1.03 -25.33
C LYS A 451 -11.58 0.27 -25.80
N ASN A 452 -12.64 0.17 -26.61
CA ASN A 452 -13.35 1.30 -27.20
C ASN A 452 -14.70 1.57 -26.50
N ILE A 453 -14.85 1.16 -25.23
CA ILE A 453 -16.13 1.31 -24.52
C ILE A 453 -16.58 2.78 -24.43
N GLU A 454 -15.65 3.73 -24.39
CA GLU A 454 -15.94 5.16 -24.45
C GLU A 454 -16.58 5.53 -25.80
N ASN A 455 -16.02 5.06 -26.92
CA ASN A 455 -16.57 5.26 -28.27
C ASN A 455 -17.95 4.59 -28.43
N VAL A 456 -18.16 3.42 -27.83
CA VAL A 456 -19.47 2.74 -27.84
C VAL A 456 -20.50 3.58 -27.10
N VAL A 457 -20.15 4.17 -25.96
CA VAL A 457 -21.06 5.05 -25.20
C VAL A 457 -21.34 6.34 -25.96
N GLU A 458 -20.33 6.93 -26.60
CA GLU A 458 -20.51 8.11 -27.44
C GLU A 458 -21.40 7.84 -28.66
N ALA A 459 -21.23 6.69 -29.31
CA ALA A 459 -22.08 6.25 -30.41
C ALA A 459 -23.53 5.96 -29.96
N LEU A 460 -23.72 5.38 -28.76
CA LEU A 460 -25.05 5.18 -28.18
C LEU A 460 -25.71 6.50 -27.77
N ALA A 461 -24.93 7.48 -27.31
CA ALA A 461 -25.43 8.79 -26.91
C ALA A 461 -25.84 9.67 -28.12
N THR A 462 -25.20 9.47 -29.27
CA THR A 462 -25.49 10.22 -30.52
C THR A 462 -26.61 9.59 -31.36
N ALA A 463 -27.21 8.49 -30.90
CA ALA A 463 -28.38 7.82 -31.50
C ALA A 463 -28.26 7.45 -32.99
N SER A 464 -27.03 7.35 -33.52
CA SER A 464 -26.80 6.88 -34.89
C SER A 464 -26.57 5.37 -34.90
N ILE A 465 -27.62 4.63 -35.28
CA ILE A 465 -27.64 3.16 -35.32
C ILE A 465 -26.58 2.58 -36.27
N SER A 466 -26.31 3.25 -37.39
CA SER A 466 -25.31 2.83 -38.38
C SER A 466 -23.86 2.99 -37.90
N ALA A 467 -23.61 3.91 -36.96
CA ALA A 467 -22.28 4.13 -36.41
C ALA A 467 -21.85 2.99 -35.48
N LEU A 468 -22.78 2.35 -34.78
CA LEU A 468 -22.46 1.26 -33.84
C LEU A 468 -22.02 -0.02 -34.53
N GLU A 469 -22.66 -0.42 -35.63
CA GLU A 469 -22.21 -1.58 -36.41
C GLU A 469 -20.83 -1.35 -37.03
N THR A 470 -20.55 -0.10 -37.43
CA THR A 470 -19.25 0.31 -38.00
C THR A 470 -18.14 0.41 -36.95
N VAL A 471 -18.47 0.65 -35.68
CA VAL A 471 -17.50 0.72 -34.56
C VAL A 471 -17.26 -0.64 -33.91
N LEU A 472 -18.20 -1.59 -34.08
CA LEU A 472 -18.18 -2.91 -33.44
C LEU A 472 -17.69 -4.04 -34.36
N LEU A 473 -17.78 -3.86 -35.68
CA LEU A 473 -17.13 -4.69 -36.71
C LEU A 473 -15.77 -4.07 -37.08
#